data_AF-A0A5R9NLQ5-F1
#
_entry.id   AF-A0A5R9NLQ5-F1
#
_cell.length_a   1.000
_cell.length_b   1.000
_cell.length_c   1.000
_cell.angle_alpha   90.00
_cell.angle_beta   90.00
_cell.angle_gamma   90.00
#
_symmetry.space_group_name_H-M   'P 1'
#
loop_
_entity.id
_entity.type
_entity.pdbx_description
1 polymer ?
#
loop_
_entity_poly.entity_id
_entity_poly.type
_entity_poly.pdbx_seq_one_letter_code
_entity_poly.pdbx_strand_id
1 'polypeptide(L)'
;MVGARRFQEIRDWSPGYINVTPEHVAIMAECTACGKAREFARESLPSHMHFSLISEIEPHLKCASCGAKAGKLRFGSYVGGE
;
A
#
# COMPACT_ATOMS: atom_id res chain seq x y z
N MET A 1 -26.57 -9.80 -3.97
CA MET A 1 -25.78 -8.56 -3.90
C MET A 1 -24.41 -8.97 -3.43
N VAL A 2 -23.42 -9.06 -4.34
CA VAL A 2 -22.05 -9.45 -3.95
C VAL A 2 -21.52 -8.35 -3.04
N GLY A 3 -21.31 -8.67 -1.76
CA GLY A 3 -20.78 -7.72 -0.79
C GLY A 3 -19.45 -7.18 -1.29
N ALA A 4 -19.29 -5.85 -1.30
CA ALA A 4 -18.04 -5.23 -1.71
C ALA A 4 -16.90 -5.76 -0.84
N ARG A 5 -15.86 -6.31 -1.48
CA ARG A 5 -14.63 -6.76 -0.81
C ARG A 5 -14.07 -5.60 0.02
N ARG A 6 -13.95 -5.80 1.33
CA ARG A 6 -13.45 -4.79 2.27
C ARG A 6 -11.98 -5.05 2.53
N PHE A 7 -11.13 -4.05 2.34
CA PHE A 7 -9.74 -4.15 2.77
C PHE A 7 -9.66 -4.19 4.29
N GLN A 8 -8.98 -5.20 4.83
CA GLN A 8 -8.63 -5.35 6.23
C GLN A 8 -7.12 -5.22 6.38
N GLU A 9 -6.69 -4.13 7.00
CA GLU A 9 -5.30 -3.87 7.34
C GLU A 9 -4.80 -4.84 8.43
N ILE A 10 -3.58 -5.35 8.25
CA ILE A 10 -2.82 -6.03 9.30
C ILE A 10 -2.16 -4.95 10.14
N ARG A 11 -2.71 -4.70 11.33
CA ARG A 11 -2.18 -3.71 12.27
C ARG A 11 -0.84 -4.17 12.85
N ASP A 12 0.03 -3.20 13.13
CA ASP A 12 1.34 -3.41 13.79
C ASP A 12 2.31 -4.31 13.02
N TRP A 13 2.07 -4.49 11.72
CA TRP A 13 2.96 -5.25 10.85
C TRP A 13 3.49 -4.38 9.72
N SER A 14 4.81 -4.36 9.59
CA SER A 14 5.52 -3.82 8.43
C SER A 14 6.61 -4.81 8.05
N PRO A 15 6.68 -5.27 6.80
CA PRO A 15 7.71 -6.22 6.37
C PRO A 15 9.12 -5.59 6.31
N GLY A 16 9.25 -4.29 6.59
CA GLY A 16 10.50 -3.54 6.51
C GLY A 16 10.86 -3.20 5.07
N TYR A 17 11.07 -4.24 4.24
CA TYR A 17 11.35 -4.13 2.81
C TYR A 17 10.15 -4.54 1.95
N ILE A 18 10.00 -3.91 0.79
CA ILE A 18 8.88 -4.21 -0.10
C ILE A 18 8.93 -5.63 -0.69
N ASN A 19 10.12 -6.16 -1.02
CA ASN A 19 10.30 -7.52 -1.54
C ASN A 19 9.94 -8.63 -0.54
N VAL A 20 9.98 -8.34 0.76
CA VAL A 20 9.62 -9.30 1.82
C VAL A 20 8.09 -9.40 1.98
N THR A 21 7.33 -8.49 1.37
CA THR A 21 5.87 -8.54 1.37
C THR A 21 5.40 -9.78 0.61
N PRO A 22 4.66 -10.72 1.26
CA PRO A 22 4.14 -11.91 0.60
C PRO A 22 3.17 -11.58 -0.53
N GLU A 23 3.13 -12.41 -1.56
CA GLU A 23 2.30 -12.15 -2.76
C GLU A 23 0.79 -12.12 -2.50
N HIS A 24 0.34 -12.85 -1.46
CA HIS A 24 -1.07 -12.89 -1.08
C HIS A 24 -1.51 -11.69 -0.24
N VAL A 25 -0.58 -10.81 0.14
CA VAL A 25 -0.87 -9.58 0.88
C VAL A 25 -1.19 -8.47 -0.10
N ALA A 26 -2.37 -7.89 0.03
CA ALA A 26 -2.75 -6.69 -0.68
C ALA A 26 -2.06 -5.47 -0.08
N ILE A 27 -1.58 -4.58 -0.95
CA ILE A 27 -0.89 -3.34 -0.56
C ILE A 27 -1.77 -2.16 -0.95
N MET A 28 -2.01 -1.25 -0.02
CA MET A 28 -2.71 0.01 -0.26
C MET A 28 -1.79 1.18 0.06
N ALA A 29 -1.74 2.16 -0.85
CA ALA A 29 -1.13 3.45 -0.58
C ALA A 29 -2.21 4.44 -0.13
N GLU A 30 -2.11 4.92 1.10
CA GLU A 30 -2.98 5.95 1.65
C GLU A 30 -2.26 7.29 1.74
N CYS A 31 -2.87 8.36 1.26
CA CYS A 31 -2.34 9.69 1.47
C CYS A 31 -2.76 10.24 2.84
N THR A 32 -1.81 10.51 3.72
CA THR A 32 -2.08 11.06 5.06
C THR A 32 -2.54 12.52 5.03
N ALA A 33 -2.37 13.22 3.90
CA ALA A 33 -2.81 14.60 3.74
C ALA A 33 -4.29 14.74 3.31
N CYS A 34 -4.82 13.80 2.50
CA CYS A 34 -6.20 13.87 1.99
C CYS A 34 -7.06 12.63 2.32
N GLY A 35 -6.48 11.62 2.96
CA GLY A 35 -7.17 10.38 3.35
C GLY A 35 -7.51 9.43 2.20
N LYS A 36 -7.16 9.76 0.95
CA LYS A 36 -7.43 8.85 -0.17
C LYS A 36 -6.49 7.66 -0.16
N ALA A 37 -7.06 6.47 -0.17
CA ALA A 37 -6.36 5.21 -0.34
C ALA A 37 -6.56 4.67 -1.77
N ARG A 38 -5.52 4.04 -2.30
CA ARG A 38 -5.55 3.34 -3.59
C ARG A 38 -4.73 2.06 -3.49
N GLU A 39 -5.16 1.02 -4.20
CA GLU A 39 -4.36 -0.18 -4.36
C GLU A 39 -3.01 0.12 -5.02
N PHE A 40 -1.96 -0.46 -4.47
CA PHE A 40 -0.59 -0.25 -4.87
C PHE A 40 0.01 -1.57 -5.34
N ALA A 41 0.43 -1.64 -6.59
CA ALA A 41 1.16 -2.79 -7.10
C ALA A 41 2.67 -2.57 -6.88
N ARG A 42 3.34 -3.52 -6.20
CA ARG A 42 4.81 -3.49 -6.04
C ARG A 42 5.55 -3.42 -7.37
N GLU A 43 4.94 -3.95 -8.43
CA GLU A 43 5.45 -3.94 -9.82
C GLU A 43 5.51 -2.54 -10.41
N SER A 44 4.73 -1.60 -9.87
CA SER A 44 4.75 -0.18 -10.28
C SER A 44 5.98 0.56 -9.76
N LEU A 45 6.76 -0.03 -8.83
CA LEU A 45 8.03 0.53 -8.40
C LEU A 45 9.09 0.34 -9.48
N PRO A 46 10.02 1.30 -9.63
CA PRO A 46 11.19 1.09 -10.48
C PRO A 46 12.07 -0.03 -9.90
N SER A 47 12.76 -0.78 -10.76
CA SER A 47 13.48 -2.00 -10.40
C SER A 47 14.50 -1.83 -9.28
N HIS A 48 15.12 -0.63 -9.17
CA HIS A 48 16.07 -0.33 -8.10
C HIS A 48 15.43 -0.14 -6.72
N MET A 49 14.11 0.13 -6.66
CA MET A 49 13.35 0.27 -5.40
C MET A 49 12.67 -1.03 -4.96
N HIS A 50 12.79 -2.12 -5.74
CA HIS A 50 12.19 -3.40 -5.37
C HIS A 50 12.80 -4.01 -4.11
N PHE A 51 14.03 -3.61 -3.77
CA PHE A 51 14.75 -4.04 -2.56
C PHE A 51 14.89 -2.91 -1.53
N SER A 52 14.14 -1.81 -1.68
CA SER A 52 14.18 -0.69 -0.76
C SER A 52 13.26 -0.89 0.44
N LEU A 53 13.59 -0.19 1.53
CA LEU A 53 12.74 -0.15 2.71
C LEU A 53 11.44 0.58 2.40
N ILE A 54 10.36 0.20 3.06
CA ILE A 54 9.07 0.90 2.98
C ILE A 54 9.25 2.37 3.36
N SER A 55 10.00 2.66 4.42
CA SER A 55 10.32 4.00 4.87
C SER A 55 11.09 4.84 3.84
N GLU A 56 11.80 4.19 2.90
CA GLU A 56 12.46 4.86 1.78
C GLU A 56 11.50 5.07 0.60
N ILE A 57 10.49 4.21 0.43
CA ILE A 57 9.52 4.31 -0.67
C ILE A 57 8.44 5.36 -0.37
N GLU A 58 7.91 5.38 0.86
CA GLU A 58 6.86 6.30 1.32
C GLU A 58 7.11 7.79 1.00
N PRO A 59 8.30 8.38 1.22
CA PRO A 59 8.55 9.79 0.89
C PRO A 59 8.52 10.10 -0.62
N HIS A 60 8.64 9.09 -1.49
CA HIS A 60 8.52 9.25 -2.94
C HIS A 60 7.07 9.15 -3.43
N LEU A 61 6.15 8.64 -2.61
CA LEU A 61 4.75 8.49 -2.98
C LEU A 61 4.03 9.83 -3.04
N LYS A 62 3.74 10.27 -4.27
CA LYS A 62 2.95 11.47 -4.56
C LYS A 62 1.48 11.10 -4.74
N CYS A 63 0.59 11.73 -3.98
CA CYS A 63 -0.84 11.54 -4.13
C CYS A 63 -1.32 12.09 -5.49
N ALA A 64 -2.00 11.26 -6.29
CA ALA A 64 -2.58 11.69 -7.57
C ALA A 64 -3.74 12.68 -7.43
N SER A 65 -4.39 12.75 -6.25
CA SER A 65 -5.55 13.63 -6.03
C SER A 65 -5.21 14.99 -5.45
N CYS A 66 -4.30 15.07 -4.48
CA CYS A 66 -3.93 16.34 -3.84
C CYS A 66 -2.49 16.78 -4.14
N GLY A 67 -1.67 15.94 -4.77
CA GLY A 67 -0.28 16.25 -5.12
C GLY A 67 0.72 16.20 -3.97
N ALA A 68 0.29 15.97 -2.72
CA ALA A 68 1.16 15.88 -1.56
C ALA A 68 2.05 14.62 -1.59
N LYS A 69 3.30 14.75 -1.15
CA LYS A 69 4.24 13.64 -0.92
C LYS A 69 4.10 13.12 0.51
N ALA A 70 2.97 12.50 0.78
CA ALA A 70 2.58 12.05 2.11
C ALA A 70 1.86 10.70 2.00
N GLY A 71 2.43 9.79 1.22
CA GLY A 71 1.89 8.44 1.05
C GLY A 71 2.39 7.51 2.14
N LYS A 72 1.49 6.71 2.69
CA LYS A 72 1.78 5.64 3.65
C LYS A 72 1.33 4.32 3.06
N LEU A 73 2.19 3.30 3.11
CA LEU A 73 1.84 1.96 2.65
C LEU A 73 1.18 1.20 3.80
N ARG A 74 0.01 0.64 3.51
CA ARG A 74 -0.79 -0.20 4.40
C ARG A 74 -0.86 -1.58 3.79
N PHE A 75 -0.65 -2.59 4.62
CA PHE A 75 -0.62 -3.99 4.20
C PHE A 75 -1.81 -4.72 4.80
N GLY A 76 -2.43 -5.60 4.02
CA GLY A 76 -3.66 -6.24 4.44
C GLY A 76 -4.16 -7.30 3.48
N SER A 77 -5.40 -7.70 3.69
CA SER A 77 -6.10 -8.66 2.84
C SER A 77 -7.52 -8.16 2.59
N TYR A 78 -8.10 -8.52 1.46
CA TYR A 78 -9.52 -8.27 1.21
C TYR A 78 -10.35 -9.35 1.89
N VAL A 79 -11.27 -8.93 2.76
CA VAL A 79 -12.23 -9.80 3.44
C VAL A 79 -13.64 -9.48 2.96
N GLY A 80 -14.50 -10.50 2.90
CA GLY A 80 -15.88 -10.36 2.45
C GLY A 80 -16.06 -10.69 0.96
N GLY A 81 -16.78 -11.77 0.70
CA GLY A 81 -17.04 -12.33 -0.62
C GLY A 81 -17.44 -13.79 -0.47
N GLU A 82 -18.63 -14.05 0.06
CA GLU A 82 -19.38 -15.29 -0.14
C GLU A 82 -20.34 -15.10 -1.33
#